data_AF-A0A4P1S9I4-F1
#
_entry.id   AF-A0A4P1S9I4-F1
#
_cell.length_a   1.000
_cell.length_b   1.000
_cell.length_c   1.000
_cell.angle_alpha   90.00
_cell.angle_beta   90.00
_cell.angle_gamma   90.00
#
_symmetry.space_group_name_H-M   'P 1'
#
loop_
_entity.id
_entity.type
_entity.pdbx_description
1 polymer ?
#
loop_
_entity_poly.entity_id
_entity_poly.type
_entity_poly.pdbx_seq_one_letter_code
_entity_poly.pdbx_strand_id
1 'polypeptide(L)' 'MPANRRYSIILEHSGQVLLEQASLEQVEAFWDANDETYFGLRIEDAQSEHARVYVTDEIPEDEELALP' A
#
# COMPACT_ATOMS: atom_id res chain seq x y z
N MET A 1 14.52 -8.87 13.97
CA MET A 1 13.69 -8.90 12.75
C MET A 1 12.39 -9.60 13.10
N PRO A 2 11.21 -8.95 13.08
CA PRO A 2 9.98 -9.68 13.24
C PRO A 2 9.65 -10.33 11.89
N ALA A 3 10.23 -11.51 11.65
CA ALA A 3 10.04 -12.31 10.43
C ALA A 3 8.61 -12.87 10.26
N ASN A 4 7.66 -12.45 11.10
CA ASN A 4 6.25 -12.87 11.10
C ASN A 4 5.29 -11.70 10.93
N ARG A 5 5.77 -10.54 10.46
CA ARG A 5 4.89 -9.40 10.26
C ARG A 5 4.03 -9.61 9.03
N ARG A 6 2.71 -9.58 9.22
CA ARG A 6 1.73 -9.68 8.15
C ARG A 6 1.30 -8.30 7.70
N TYR A 7 1.05 -8.17 6.41
CA TYR A 7 0.64 -6.92 5.80
C TYR A 7 -0.66 -7.14 5.03
N SER A 8 -1.59 -6.20 5.17
CA SER A 8 -2.76 -6.14 4.30
C SER A 8 -2.71 -4.85 3.48
N ILE A 9 -2.91 -4.95 2.17
CA ILE A 9 -3.00 -3.80 1.27
C ILE A 9 -4.47 -3.57 0.96
N ILE A 10 -4.94 -2.35 1.21
CA ILE A 10 -6.35 -1.96 1.11
C ILE A 10 -6.42 -0.72 0.24
N LEU A 11 -7.29 -0.75 -0.78
CA LEU A 11 -7.60 0.42 -1.60
C LEU A 11 -8.43 1.40 -0.79
N GLU A 12 -7.96 2.63 -0.62
CA GLU A 12 -8.61 3.63 0.24
C GLU A 12 -9.98 4.02 -0.29
N HIS A 13 -10.09 4.35 -1.59
CA HIS A 13 -11.33 4.82 -2.20
C HIS A 13 -12.47 3.78 -2.14
N SER A 14 -12.15 2.51 -2.43
CA SER A 14 -13.16 1.44 -2.49
C SER A 14 -13.23 0.59 -1.21
N GLY A 15 -12.27 0.73 -0.30
CA GLY A 15 -12.07 -0.19 0.82
C GLY A 15 -11.71 -1.63 0.40
N GLN A 16 -11.32 -1.84 -0.85
CA GLN A 16 -11.08 -3.16 -1.42
C GLN A 16 -9.75 -3.73 -0.90
N VAL A 17 -9.77 -4.94 -0.35
CA VAL A 17 -8.55 -5.63 0.07
C VAL A 17 -7.86 -6.22 -1.16
N LEU A 18 -6.70 -5.66 -1.53
CA LEU A 18 -5.88 -6.13 -2.64
C LEU A 18 -4.95 -7.27 -2.20
N LEU A 19 -4.47 -7.20 -0.96
CA LEU A 19 -3.60 -8.19 -0.36
C LEU A 19 -4.04 -8.40 1.10
N GLU A 20 -4.20 -9.65 1.53
CA GLU A 20 -4.58 -9.95 2.91
C GLU A 20 -3.54 -10.83 3.60
N GLN A 21 -3.07 -10.39 4.78
CA GLN A 21 -2.18 -11.18 5.64
C GLN A 21 -0.90 -11.68 4.97
N ALA A 22 -0.38 -10.93 4.01
CA ALA A 22 0.76 -11.32 3.22
C ALA A 22 2.10 -11.03 3.92
N SER A 23 3.12 -11.79 3.54
CA SER A 23 4.50 -11.55 3.99
C SER A 23 5.09 -10.30 3.33
N LEU A 24 6.17 -9.76 3.90
CA LEU A 24 6.90 -8.63 3.32
C LEU A 24 7.29 -8.89 1.85
N GLU A 25 7.81 -10.09 1.53
CA GLU A 25 8.19 -10.45 0.15
C GLU A 25 6.99 -10.39 -0.83
N GLN A 26 5.79 -10.74 -0.39
CA GLN A 26 4.59 -10.66 -1.24
C GLN A 26 4.11 -9.22 -1.41
N VAL A 27 4.28 -8.40 -0.37
CA VAL A 27 4.03 -6.95 -0.44
C VAL A 27 5.01 -6.30 -1.41
N GLU A 28 6.30 -6.63 -1.32
CA GLU A 28 7.33 -6.15 -2.24
C GLU A 28 7.05 -6.58 -3.68
N ALA A 29 6.67 -7.84 -3.92
CA ALA A 29 6.29 -8.29 -5.26
C ALA A 29 5.01 -7.63 -5.79
N PHE A 30 4.04 -7.34 -4.91
CA PHE A 30 2.85 -6.59 -5.27
C PHE A 30 3.21 -5.15 -5.64
N TRP A 31 4.06 -4.50 -4.85
CA TRP A 31 4.55 -3.15 -5.16
C TRP A 31 5.34 -3.14 -6.45
N ASP A 32 6.31 -4.04 -6.65
CA ASP A 32 7.08 -4.12 -7.89
C ASP A 32 6.19 -4.24 -9.14
N ALA A 33 5.08 -4.97 -9.04
CA ALA A 33 4.11 -5.12 -10.13
C ALA A 33 3.08 -3.99 -10.26
N ASN A 34 2.84 -3.19 -9.21
CA ASN A 34 1.77 -2.19 -9.17
C ASN A 34 2.22 -0.81 -8.65
N ASP A 35 3.52 -0.54 -8.56
CA ASP A 35 4.14 0.73 -8.14
C ASP A 35 3.69 1.91 -9.01
N GLU A 36 3.43 1.63 -10.29
CA GLU A 36 2.92 2.61 -11.25
C GLU A 36 1.39 2.82 -11.15
N THR A 37 0.67 1.95 -10.43
CA THR A 37 -0.80 1.95 -10.36
C THR A 37 -1.32 2.40 -9.01
N TYR A 38 -0.72 1.95 -7.92
CA TYR A 38 -1.14 2.30 -6.57
C TYR A 38 -0.09 3.19 -5.91
N PHE A 39 -0.53 4.14 -5.10
CA PHE A 39 0.32 5.02 -4.30
C PHE A 39 0.08 4.75 -2.82
N GLY A 40 1.16 4.49 -2.08
CA GLY A 40 1.10 4.21 -0.64
C GLY A 40 0.81 5.47 0.16
N LEU A 41 -0.41 5.60 0.68
CA LEU A 41 -0.84 6.78 1.44
C LEU A 41 -0.50 6.68 2.92
N ARG A 42 -0.82 5.53 3.53
CA ARG A 42 -0.76 5.40 4.99
C ARG A 42 -0.55 3.96 5.43
N ILE A 43 0.27 3.77 6.45
CA ILE A 43 0.41 2.48 7.14
C ILE A 43 -0.17 2.63 8.55
N GLU A 44 -1.26 1.92 8.82
CA GLU A 44 -1.76 1.72 10.17
C GLU A 44 -1.08 0.51 10.82
N ASP A 45 -0.99 0.52 12.15
CA ASP A 45 -0.47 -0.60 12.93
C ASP A 45 0.98 -0.99 12.60
N ALA A 46 1.78 0.01 12.19
CA ALA A 46 3.22 -0.14 11.89
C ALA A 46 4.09 -0.57 13.08
N GLN A 47 3.53 -0.76 14.28
CA GLN A 47 4.18 -1.36 15.46
C GLN A 47 3.59 -2.72 15.89
N SER A 48 2.48 -3.16 15.29
CA SER A 48 1.78 -4.42 15.59
C SER A 48 2.26 -5.57 14.69
N GLU A 49 1.89 -6.82 15.02
CA GLU A 49 2.19 -8.02 14.21
C GLU A 49 1.49 -8.01 12.84
N HIS A 50 0.44 -7.21 12.69
CA HIS A 50 -0.30 -7.02 11.44
C HIS A 50 -0.33 -5.53 11.09
N ALA A 51 0.34 -5.14 10.00
CA ALA A 51 0.30 -3.78 9.47
C ALA A 51 -0.74 -3.67 8.33
N ARG A 52 -1.48 -2.57 8.30
CA ARG A 52 -2.45 -2.28 7.23
C ARG A 52 -1.94 -1.13 6.39
N VAL A 53 -1.72 -1.39 5.11
CA VAL A 53 -1.25 -0.43 4.13
C VAL A 53 -2.45 0.02 3.31
N TYR A 54 -2.78 1.29 3.40
CA TYR A 54 -3.81 1.91 2.57
C TYR A 54 -3.14 2.55 1.36
N VAL A 55 -3.66 2.21 0.18
CA VAL A 55 -3.15 2.66 -1.11
C VAL A 55 -4.26 3.32 -1.91
N THR A 56 -3.90 4.21 -2.84
CA THR A 56 -4.85 4.83 -3.78
C THR A 56 -4.43 4.56 -5.21
N ASP A 57 -5.38 4.25 -6.09
CA ASP A 57 -5.17 4.23 -7.55
C ASP A 57 -5.42 5.58 -8.22
N GLU A 58 -5.91 6.56 -7.45
CA GLU A 58 -6.09 7.92 -7.89
C GLU A 58 -4.82 8.71 -7.56
N ILE A 59 -4.11 9.16 -8.60
CA ILE A 59 -3.06 10.18 -8.46
C ILE A 59 -3.76 11.42 -7.91
N PRO A 60 -3.35 11.98 -6.76
CA PRO A 60 -3.88 13.26 -6.33
C PRO A 60 -3.64 14.25 -7.47
N GLU A 61 -4.69 14.90 -7.96
CA GLU A 61 -4.68 15.86 -9.09
C GLU A 61 -3.64 17.00 -8.92
N ASP A 62 -2.97 17.09 -7.77
CA ASP A 62 -1.91 18.05 -7.45
C ASP A 62 -0.55 17.78 -8.11
N GLU A 63 -0.30 16.61 -8.72
CA GLU A 63 0.93 16.37 -9.53
C GLU A 63 0.84 16.90 -10.98
N GLU A 64 -0.25 17.56 -11.36
CA GLU A 64 -0.37 18.28 -12.63
C GLU A 64 0.12 19.75 -12.56
N LEU A 65 0.60 20.23 -11.41
CA LEU A 65 0.99 21.63 -11.20
C LEU A 65 2.51 21.91 -11.19
N ALA A 66 3.33 21.08 -11.83
CA ALA A 66 4.75 21.36 -12.07
C ALA A 66 5.07 21.66 -13.54
N LEU A 67 4.20 22.39 -14.25
CA LEU A 67 4.54 23.15 -15.46
C LEU A 67 3.74 24.47 -15.36
N PRO A 68 4.35 25.68 -15.37
CA PRO A 68 5.55 26.09 -16.10
C PRO A 68 6.69 26.73 -15.26
#